data_AF-A0A2R5G8W2-F1
#
_entry.id   AF-A0A2R5G8W2-F1
#
_cell.length_a   1.000
_cell.length_b   1.000
_cell.length_c   1.000
_cell.angle_alpha   90.00
_cell.angle_beta   90.00
_cell.angle_gamma   90.00
#
_symmetry.space_group_name_H-M   'P 1'
#
loop_
_entity.id
_entity.type
_entity.pdbx_description
1 polymer ?
#
loop_
_entity_poly.entity_id
_entity_poly.type
_entity_poly.pdbx_seq_one_letter_code
_entity_poly.pdbx_strand_id
1 'polypeptide(L)'
;MTKMIAALVGVLALATGARAQYTLEDLCLADCVGTGVNKVCTFKFQIDIFAGETGYFLVEGCEDMGYQPTLGMEANVKYVFDQTNTTNWFHPLGFAYGPDGVYGDNLELEKGVDPPGGTTCNETLSCQYPQYKLNGDILCDEYDELTGLCADEEDFGLDQYEGVWFSGGRDDWIDAGNFTVEVTITDDATKEIFSFCHIHNFMSFRIKILDTDTLAIRAPTDEIPLGYEYDELDEFDLACGTFNVSEYQGHEQCGDHVFHCNGDANTFNECMAAINCKMMTEMRTTGNGDATQEFMYQMIAHHQNAVNMAKILLHFNPGSLKCGTSYDGRRLSELDGPELALAQLAAANGRHLDDSFCNDDNNDGGTPAVTLLWEIINGQNQQITFMRSWLEDNLVPAYDYCASEESNSTLVAVLVGCLAVLIVVPIAGYLVYKYKFRKSAPTSTTAKTTSV
;
A
#
# COMPACT_ATOMS: atom_id res chain seq x y z
N MET A 1 16.62 39.33 -40.15
CA MET A 1 16.42 40.52 -39.30
C MET A 1 15.50 40.12 -38.15
N THR A 2 16.09 39.57 -37.09
CA THR A 2 16.07 40.15 -35.73
C THR A 2 14.66 40.09 -35.13
N LYS A 3 14.29 39.08 -34.34
CA LYS A 3 14.75 38.88 -32.95
C LYS A 3 14.86 37.38 -32.59
N MET A 4 16.08 36.95 -32.32
CA MET A 4 16.45 35.75 -31.56
C MET A 4 17.32 36.23 -30.39
N ILE A 5 17.42 35.41 -29.34
CA ILE A 5 18.37 35.46 -28.20
C ILE A 5 17.81 36.14 -26.93
N ALA A 6 17.25 35.32 -26.02
CA ALA A 6 17.43 35.37 -24.56
C ALA A 6 16.74 34.12 -23.97
N ALA A 7 17.32 33.32 -23.09
CA ALA A 7 18.69 33.07 -22.68
C ALA A 7 18.69 31.60 -22.26
N LEU A 8 19.54 30.80 -22.90
CA LEU A 8 19.80 29.43 -22.51
C LEU A 8 20.84 29.52 -21.38
N VAL A 9 20.38 29.53 -20.13
CA VAL A 9 21.21 29.19 -18.97
C VAL A 9 20.43 28.14 -18.19
N GLY A 10 20.36 26.95 -18.76
CA GLY A 10 20.08 25.75 -17.97
C GLY A 10 21.29 25.57 -17.07
N VAL A 11 21.11 25.89 -15.79
CA VAL A 11 22.06 25.54 -14.73
C VAL A 11 22.21 24.03 -14.80
N LEU A 12 23.36 23.57 -15.28
CA LEU A 12 23.85 22.23 -15.00
C LEU A 12 24.12 22.21 -13.49
N ALA A 13 23.08 21.96 -12.70
CA ALA A 13 23.24 21.59 -11.31
C ALA A 13 23.89 20.22 -11.33
N LEU A 14 25.22 20.19 -11.31
CA LEU A 14 25.95 19.09 -10.71
C LEU A 14 25.41 19.02 -9.28
N ALA A 15 24.43 18.14 -9.06
CA ALA A 15 24.04 17.71 -7.74
C ALA A 15 25.27 17.02 -7.14
N THR A 16 26.15 17.79 -6.53
CA THR A 16 26.97 17.30 -5.43
C THR A 16 25.99 17.05 -4.30
N GLY A 17 25.25 15.94 -4.38
CA GLY A 17 24.35 15.50 -3.34
C GLY A 17 25.17 15.19 -2.11
N ALA A 18 25.24 16.14 -1.18
CA ALA A 18 25.56 15.79 0.20
C ALA A 18 24.42 14.87 0.64
N ARG A 19 24.71 13.57 0.80
CA ARG A 19 23.76 12.65 1.43
C ARG A 19 23.43 13.20 2.81
N ALA A 20 22.17 13.12 3.22
CA ALA A 20 21.76 13.48 4.58
C ALA A 20 22.67 12.72 5.56
N GLN A 21 23.26 13.46 6.50
CA GLN A 21 24.12 12.90 7.52
C GLN A 21 23.35 12.89 8.83
N TYR A 22 23.00 11.70 9.31
CA TYR A 22 22.33 11.53 10.59
C TYR A 22 23.27 11.89 11.74
N THR A 23 22.67 12.52 12.73
CA THR A 23 23.18 12.68 14.08
C THR A 23 22.26 11.91 15.03
N LEU A 24 22.68 11.77 16.30
CA LEU A 24 21.87 11.06 17.29
C LEU A 24 20.50 11.74 17.52
N GLU A 25 20.39 13.05 17.31
CA GLU A 25 19.14 13.81 17.46
C GLU A 25 18.15 13.52 16.34
N ASP A 26 18.61 12.97 15.21
CA ASP A 26 17.78 12.59 14.07
C ASP A 26 17.24 11.15 14.19
N LEU A 27 17.58 10.43 15.27
CA LEU A 27 17.19 9.03 15.49
C LEU A 27 16.15 8.92 16.61
N CYS A 28 15.10 8.16 16.34
CA CYS A 28 14.18 7.71 17.38
C CYS A 28 14.89 6.65 18.24
N LEU A 29 15.07 6.96 19.52
CA LEU A 29 15.73 6.07 20.49
C LEU A 29 14.70 5.41 21.40
N ALA A 30 14.90 4.12 21.65
CA ALA A 30 14.02 3.32 22.48
C ALA A 30 14.11 3.66 23.97
N ASP A 31 13.04 3.34 24.70
CA ASP A 31 13.05 3.33 26.16
C ASP A 31 13.87 2.14 26.67
N CYS A 32 14.96 2.41 27.39
CA CYS A 32 15.85 1.38 27.88
C CYS A 32 15.77 1.19 29.40
N VAL A 33 15.71 -0.07 29.83
CA VAL A 33 15.82 -0.49 31.23
C VAL A 33 17.05 -1.37 31.45
N GLY A 34 17.62 -1.32 32.65
CA GLY A 34 18.85 -2.04 32.97
C GLY A 34 20.12 -1.36 32.47
N THR A 35 21.26 -2.05 32.59
CA THR A 35 22.59 -1.54 32.20
C THR A 35 23.50 -2.67 31.76
N GLY A 36 24.47 -2.37 30.89
CA GLY A 36 25.45 -3.35 30.40
C GLY A 36 24.76 -4.52 29.69
N VAL A 37 25.19 -5.74 29.98
CA VAL A 37 24.63 -6.98 29.37
C VAL A 37 23.16 -7.24 29.68
N ASN A 38 22.60 -6.59 30.70
CA ASN A 38 21.19 -6.71 31.08
C ASN A 38 20.35 -5.53 30.55
N LYS A 39 20.93 -4.66 29.73
CA LYS A 39 20.20 -3.55 29.12
C LYS A 39 19.25 -4.11 28.05
N VAL A 40 17.98 -3.75 28.17
CA VAL A 40 16.93 -4.07 27.21
C VAL A 40 16.24 -2.77 26.85
N CYS A 41 16.09 -2.54 25.55
CA CYS A 41 15.45 -1.35 25.02
C CYS A 41 14.17 -1.74 24.28
N THR A 42 13.11 -0.93 24.38
CA THR A 42 11.81 -1.25 23.79
C THR A 42 11.33 -0.11 22.90
N PHE A 43 10.96 -0.45 21.67
CA PHE A 43 10.15 0.39 20.79
C PHE A 43 8.73 -0.14 20.80
N LYS A 44 7.74 0.74 20.96
CA LYS A 44 6.33 0.35 20.91
C LYS A 44 5.69 0.92 19.65
N PHE A 45 5.03 0.07 18.90
CA PHE A 45 4.49 0.40 17.59
C PHE A 45 2.98 0.54 17.63
N GLN A 46 2.48 1.41 16.77
CA GLN A 46 1.08 1.56 16.43
C GLN A 46 0.98 1.79 14.92
N ILE A 47 -0.20 1.58 14.33
CA ILE A 47 -0.48 1.91 12.93
C ILE A 47 -1.45 3.08 12.88
N ASP A 48 -1.09 4.11 12.12
CA ASP A 48 -2.05 5.09 11.63
C ASP A 48 -2.55 4.67 10.25
N ILE A 49 -3.74 4.08 10.21
CA ILE A 49 -4.40 3.65 8.97
C ILE A 49 -4.73 4.81 8.03
N PHE A 50 -4.72 6.06 8.51
CA PHE A 50 -5.03 7.22 7.68
C PHE A 50 -3.80 7.75 6.96
N ALA A 51 -2.58 7.41 7.39
CA ALA A 51 -1.34 8.00 6.89
C ALA A 51 -0.98 7.64 5.43
N GLY A 52 -1.61 6.61 4.84
CA GLY A 52 -1.35 6.15 3.48
C GLY A 52 -2.36 5.09 3.05
N GLU A 53 -2.10 4.34 1.96
CA GLU A 53 -3.00 3.27 1.48
C GLU A 53 -3.21 2.17 2.53
N THR A 54 -2.10 1.64 3.04
CA THR A 54 -2.02 0.61 4.10
C THR A 54 -1.91 1.20 5.50
N GLY A 55 -1.62 2.50 5.59
CA GLY A 55 -1.24 3.17 6.85
C GLY A 55 0.25 3.04 7.13
N TYR A 56 0.73 3.77 8.14
CA TYR A 56 2.15 3.79 8.51
C TYR A 56 2.38 3.56 10.00
N PHE A 57 3.55 3.02 10.31
CA PHE A 57 4.00 2.80 11.68
C PHE A 57 4.26 4.13 12.40
N LEU A 58 3.72 4.23 13.61
CA LEU A 58 4.05 5.23 14.62
C LEU A 58 4.85 4.55 15.73
N VAL A 59 5.80 5.28 16.31
CA VAL A 59 6.60 4.80 17.43
C VAL A 59 6.36 5.70 18.64
N GLU A 60 5.90 5.12 19.73
CA GLU A 60 5.59 5.85 20.98
C GLU A 60 6.84 6.61 21.46
N GLY A 61 6.70 7.92 21.69
CA GLY A 61 7.79 8.79 22.12
C GLY A 61 8.60 9.42 20.98
N CYS A 62 8.25 9.17 19.72
CA CYS A 62 8.90 9.72 18.53
C CYS A 62 7.90 10.40 17.59
N GLU A 63 6.77 10.89 18.11
CA GLU A 63 5.68 11.48 17.31
C GLU A 63 6.10 12.77 16.60
N ASP A 64 7.11 13.48 17.11
CA ASP A 64 7.68 14.69 16.48
C ASP A 64 8.55 14.38 15.26
N MET A 65 8.96 13.12 15.09
CA MET A 65 9.70 12.62 13.93
C MET A 65 8.78 12.11 12.82
N GLY A 66 7.46 12.11 13.03
CA GLY A 66 6.47 11.66 12.06
C GLY A 66 6.33 10.14 11.97
N TYR A 67 5.83 9.68 10.83
CA TYR A 67 5.63 8.25 10.55
C TYR A 67 6.94 7.58 10.16
N GLN A 68 7.07 6.29 10.51
CA GLN A 68 8.20 5.45 10.11
C GLN A 68 9.58 6.11 10.39
N PRO A 69 9.80 6.63 11.61
CA PRO A 69 11.03 7.35 11.91
C PRO A 69 12.25 6.44 11.78
N THR A 70 13.41 7.03 11.49
CA THR A 70 14.67 6.27 11.52
C THR A 70 15.01 5.92 12.96
N LEU A 71 15.12 4.63 13.28
CA LEU A 71 15.42 4.16 14.63
C LEU A 71 16.93 4.07 14.87
N GLY A 72 17.35 4.26 16.12
CA GLY A 72 18.71 4.01 16.58
C GLY A 72 18.79 2.76 17.47
N MET A 73 19.64 1.81 17.09
CA MET A 73 19.91 0.60 17.88
C MET A 73 21.38 0.48 18.26
N GLU A 74 21.70 0.38 19.54
CA GLU A 74 23.04 0.03 20.02
C GLU A 74 23.38 -1.42 19.69
N ALA A 75 24.56 -1.66 19.12
CA ALA A 75 25.09 -3.01 18.96
C ALA A 75 25.21 -3.72 20.31
N ASN A 76 25.09 -5.04 20.32
CA ASN A 76 25.16 -5.91 21.49
C ASN A 76 24.14 -5.60 22.60
N VAL A 77 23.09 -4.84 22.29
CA VAL A 77 21.95 -4.58 23.19
C VAL A 77 20.71 -5.28 22.64
N LYS A 78 19.91 -5.85 23.54
CA LYS A 78 18.66 -6.50 23.17
C LYS A 78 17.56 -5.46 22.97
N TYR A 79 16.95 -5.47 21.79
CA TYR A 79 15.80 -4.63 21.47
C TYR A 79 14.52 -5.46 21.40
N VAL A 80 13.44 -4.91 21.95
CA VAL A 80 12.09 -5.46 21.88
C VAL A 80 11.23 -4.52 21.04
N PHE A 81 10.62 -5.06 20.00
CA PHE A 81 9.65 -4.37 19.15
C PHE A 81 8.27 -4.83 19.58
N ASP A 82 7.57 -3.98 20.32
CA ASP A 82 6.28 -4.27 20.93
C ASP A 82 5.14 -3.91 19.97
N GLN A 83 4.39 -4.91 19.54
CA GLN A 83 3.23 -4.80 18.64
C GLN A 83 1.89 -5.04 19.37
N THR A 84 1.87 -4.92 20.70
CA THR A 84 0.67 -5.20 21.53
C THR A 84 -0.49 -4.23 21.24
N ASN A 85 -0.22 -3.03 20.72
CA ASN A 85 -1.29 -2.09 20.40
C ASN A 85 -2.19 -2.67 19.30
N THR A 86 -3.51 -2.60 19.49
CA THR A 86 -4.49 -3.29 18.64
C THR A 86 -4.62 -2.72 17.23
N THR A 87 -4.01 -1.56 16.95
CA THR A 87 -3.86 -1.02 15.60
C THR A 87 -2.84 -1.78 14.75
N ASN A 88 -1.89 -2.49 15.37
CA ASN A 88 -0.91 -3.29 14.64
C ASN A 88 -1.56 -4.46 13.91
N TRP A 89 -2.82 -4.83 14.22
CA TRP A 89 -3.51 -5.94 13.57
C TRP A 89 -3.31 -5.91 12.06
N PHE A 90 -2.77 -7.01 11.53
CA PHE A 90 -2.39 -7.26 10.14
C PHE A 90 -1.10 -6.58 9.65
N HIS A 91 -0.23 -6.15 10.57
CA HIS A 91 1.05 -5.50 10.26
C HIS A 91 2.24 -6.10 11.03
N PRO A 92 2.54 -7.41 10.91
CA PRO A 92 3.71 -8.00 11.54
C PRO A 92 5.01 -7.33 11.06
N LEU A 93 5.92 -7.04 11.98
CA LEU A 93 7.22 -6.44 11.64
C LEU A 93 8.18 -7.51 11.11
N GLY A 94 8.64 -7.35 9.87
CA GLY A 94 9.78 -8.08 9.30
C GLY A 94 11.09 -7.30 9.48
N PHE A 95 12.23 -7.98 9.28
CA PHE A 95 13.57 -7.38 9.38
C PHE A 95 14.46 -7.87 8.26
N ALA A 96 15.08 -6.95 7.52
CA ALA A 96 15.94 -7.28 6.39
C ALA A 96 17.17 -6.37 6.30
N TYR A 97 18.15 -6.81 5.50
CA TYR A 97 19.35 -6.01 5.20
C TYR A 97 19.12 -4.94 4.12
N GLY A 98 17.93 -4.91 3.53
CA GLY A 98 17.45 -3.89 2.60
C GLY A 98 15.95 -3.65 2.77
N PRO A 99 15.39 -2.59 2.16
CA PRO A 99 13.97 -2.26 2.28
C PRO A 99 13.06 -3.36 1.70
N ASP A 100 11.88 -3.48 2.29
CA ASP A 100 10.73 -4.31 1.94
C ASP A 100 10.98 -5.83 1.96
N GLY A 101 12.15 -6.29 2.43
CA GLY A 101 12.46 -7.70 2.71
C GLY A 101 11.94 -8.65 1.64
N VAL A 102 11.03 -9.56 2.01
CA VAL A 102 10.33 -10.52 1.13
C VAL A 102 9.72 -9.93 -0.15
N TYR A 103 9.32 -8.66 -0.15
CA TYR A 103 8.75 -7.99 -1.32
C TYR A 103 9.82 -7.36 -2.23
N GLY A 104 11.06 -7.25 -1.75
CA GLY A 104 12.22 -6.88 -2.54
C GLY A 104 13.13 -8.07 -2.82
N ASP A 105 14.11 -7.89 -3.71
CA ASP A 105 15.24 -8.83 -3.87
C ASP A 105 16.25 -8.72 -2.69
N ASN A 106 15.76 -8.42 -1.48
CA ASN A 106 16.56 -8.14 -0.29
C ASN A 106 16.49 -9.30 0.69
N LEU A 107 17.65 -9.68 1.23
CA LEU A 107 17.73 -10.80 2.16
C LEU A 107 17.24 -10.39 3.55
N GLU A 108 16.38 -11.22 4.13
CA GLU A 108 15.88 -11.05 5.49
C GLU A 108 16.95 -11.39 6.55
N LEU A 109 16.75 -10.91 7.77
CA LEU A 109 17.59 -11.27 8.90
C LEU A 109 17.21 -12.67 9.36
N GLU A 110 17.99 -13.65 8.95
CA GLU A 110 17.79 -15.06 9.29
C GLU A 110 19.12 -15.72 9.71
N LYS A 111 19.02 -16.82 10.45
CA LYS A 111 20.19 -17.60 10.93
C LYS A 111 21.11 -18.07 9.80
N GLY A 112 20.53 -18.37 8.64
CA GLY A 112 21.22 -18.85 7.44
C GLY A 112 21.68 -17.75 6.48
N VAL A 113 21.51 -16.47 6.82
CA VAL A 113 21.79 -15.35 5.90
C VAL A 113 22.95 -14.51 6.43
N ASP A 114 24.05 -14.47 5.66
CA ASP A 114 25.19 -13.61 5.98
C ASP A 114 24.82 -12.13 5.83
N PRO A 115 25.15 -11.27 6.81
CA PRO A 115 25.08 -9.82 6.63
C PRO A 115 25.90 -9.33 5.42
N PRO A 116 25.42 -8.27 4.73
CA PRO A 116 26.19 -7.60 3.70
C PRO A 116 27.54 -7.12 4.25
N GLY A 117 28.64 -7.55 3.64
CA GLY A 117 29.98 -7.18 4.09
C GLY A 117 30.85 -8.35 4.55
N GLY A 118 30.32 -9.58 4.59
CA GLY A 118 31.12 -10.80 4.47
C GLY A 118 31.48 -11.50 5.78
N THR A 119 30.47 -12.01 6.48
CA THR A 119 30.63 -13.09 7.46
C THR A 119 30.51 -14.47 6.79
N THR A 120 30.67 -15.54 7.56
CA THR A 120 30.36 -16.93 7.16
C THR A 120 29.50 -17.60 8.24
N CYS A 121 28.62 -16.82 8.87
CA CYS A 121 27.79 -17.30 9.97
C CYS A 121 26.71 -18.26 9.47
N ASN A 122 26.32 -18.14 8.20
CA ASN A 122 25.36 -19.02 7.53
C ASN A 122 25.76 -20.50 7.54
N GLU A 123 27.05 -20.81 7.36
CA GLU A 123 27.58 -22.18 7.34
C GLU A 123 27.31 -22.93 8.66
N THR A 124 26.98 -22.20 9.71
CA THR A 124 26.76 -22.71 11.07
C THR A 124 25.41 -22.29 11.66
N LEU A 125 24.52 -21.69 10.86
CA LEU A 125 23.25 -21.11 11.32
C LEU A 125 23.40 -20.19 12.56
N SER A 126 24.52 -19.46 12.62
CA SER A 126 24.87 -18.61 13.76
C SER A 126 24.71 -17.12 13.48
N CYS A 127 24.16 -16.76 12.31
CA CYS A 127 23.86 -15.36 12.03
C CYS A 127 22.81 -14.84 13.01
N GLN A 128 22.83 -13.53 13.25
CA GLN A 128 21.83 -12.87 14.07
C GLN A 128 20.46 -12.84 13.37
N TYR A 129 19.39 -12.92 14.16
CA TYR A 129 18.04 -13.08 13.67
C TYR A 129 17.03 -12.52 14.70
N PRO A 130 15.82 -12.12 14.26
CA PRO A 130 14.70 -11.77 15.13
C PRO A 130 14.07 -13.01 15.78
N GLN A 131 13.58 -12.89 17.01
CA GLN A 131 12.76 -13.91 17.67
C GLN A 131 11.34 -13.41 17.83
N TYR A 132 10.38 -14.11 17.25
CA TYR A 132 8.97 -13.74 17.30
C TYR A 132 8.26 -14.42 18.47
N LYS A 133 7.54 -13.62 19.25
CA LYS A 133 6.98 -14.08 20.53
C LYS A 133 5.53 -13.67 20.72
N LEU A 134 4.80 -14.52 21.42
CA LEU A 134 3.46 -14.27 21.93
C LEU A 134 3.47 -14.45 23.45
N ASN A 135 3.01 -13.44 24.18
CA ASN A 135 2.97 -13.43 25.64
C ASN A 135 4.34 -13.71 26.30
N GLY A 136 5.43 -13.38 25.60
CA GLY A 136 6.81 -13.56 26.06
C GLY A 136 7.45 -14.90 25.70
N ASP A 137 6.68 -15.85 25.17
CA ASP A 137 7.15 -17.15 24.71
C ASP A 137 7.42 -17.11 23.20
N ILE A 138 8.51 -17.74 22.75
CA ILE A 138 8.79 -17.88 21.32
C ILE A 138 7.72 -18.74 20.67
N LEU A 139 7.17 -18.27 19.56
CA LEU A 139 6.26 -19.06 18.74
C LEU A 139 7.12 -20.02 17.92
N CYS A 140 6.84 -21.31 17.95
CA CYS A 140 7.58 -22.31 17.18
C CYS A 140 6.62 -23.39 16.70
N ASP A 141 6.95 -24.04 15.60
CA ASP A 141 6.24 -25.27 15.17
C ASP A 141 6.39 -26.37 16.24
N GLU A 142 7.63 -26.52 16.74
CA GLU A 142 7.99 -27.42 17.81
C GLU A 142 8.96 -26.71 18.77
N TYR A 143 8.63 -26.66 20.05
CA TYR A 143 9.43 -26.01 21.09
C TYR A 143 10.36 -27.00 21.78
N ASP A 144 11.64 -26.66 21.90
CA ASP A 144 12.62 -27.43 22.66
C ASP A 144 12.82 -26.84 24.07
N GLU A 145 12.24 -27.52 25.07
CA GLU A 145 12.36 -27.14 26.48
C GLU A 145 13.82 -27.11 27.01
N LEU A 146 14.74 -27.85 26.40
CA LEU A 146 16.13 -27.92 26.86
C LEU A 146 16.91 -26.66 26.49
N THR A 147 16.67 -26.14 25.29
CA THR A 147 17.36 -24.96 24.76
C THR A 147 16.57 -23.67 25.00
N GLY A 148 15.25 -23.79 25.19
CA GLY A 148 14.35 -22.63 25.27
C GLY A 148 14.14 -21.94 23.94
N LEU A 149 14.34 -22.67 22.83
CA LEU A 149 14.24 -22.21 21.44
C LEU A 149 13.38 -23.18 20.63
N CYS A 150 13.16 -22.85 19.37
CA CYS A 150 12.51 -23.78 18.43
C CYS A 150 13.41 -25.00 18.19
N ALA A 151 12.79 -26.17 18.05
CA ALA A 151 13.47 -27.44 17.83
C ALA A 151 14.10 -27.53 16.43
N ASP A 152 13.46 -26.91 15.43
CA ASP A 152 14.11 -26.62 14.16
C ASP A 152 15.06 -25.44 14.33
N GLU A 153 16.33 -25.65 13.99
CA GLU A 153 17.36 -24.64 14.11
C GLU A 153 17.16 -23.49 13.13
N GLU A 154 16.38 -23.64 12.06
CA GLU A 154 16.01 -22.55 11.16
C GLU A 154 14.75 -21.80 11.61
N ASP A 155 13.93 -22.39 12.48
CA ASP A 155 12.73 -21.74 13.02
C ASP A 155 13.11 -20.68 14.08
N PHE A 156 12.55 -19.49 13.89
CA PHE A 156 12.66 -18.35 14.80
C PHE A 156 11.29 -17.71 15.10
N GLY A 157 10.23 -18.41 14.71
CA GLY A 157 8.85 -18.14 15.08
C GLY A 157 8.05 -17.27 14.15
N LEU A 158 8.62 -16.82 13.04
CA LEU A 158 7.92 -15.97 12.08
C LEU A 158 6.67 -16.66 11.53
N ASP A 159 6.78 -17.87 10.99
CA ASP A 159 5.65 -18.58 10.39
C ASP A 159 4.45 -18.74 11.33
N GLN A 160 4.72 -19.08 12.60
CA GLN A 160 3.68 -19.19 13.62
C GLN A 160 3.16 -17.83 14.06
N TYR A 161 4.03 -16.82 14.15
CA TYR A 161 3.65 -15.44 14.42
C TYR A 161 2.66 -14.97 13.35
N GLU A 162 3.03 -15.05 12.07
CA GLU A 162 2.22 -14.76 10.89
C GLU A 162 0.91 -15.56 10.86
N GLY A 163 0.98 -16.84 11.19
CA GLY A 163 -0.17 -17.74 11.24
C GLY A 163 -1.31 -17.22 12.13
N VAL A 164 -1.01 -16.53 13.24
CA VAL A 164 -2.05 -15.96 14.10
C VAL A 164 -2.81 -14.82 13.41
N TRP A 165 -2.13 -14.00 12.61
CA TRP A 165 -2.74 -12.88 11.88
C TRP A 165 -3.74 -13.34 10.82
N PHE A 166 -3.57 -14.57 10.30
CA PHE A 166 -4.43 -15.17 9.29
C PHE A 166 -5.50 -16.12 9.83
N SER A 167 -5.48 -16.48 11.12
CA SER A 167 -6.24 -17.64 11.63
C SER A 167 -7.52 -17.34 12.44
N GLY A 168 -7.96 -16.09 12.56
CA GLY A 168 -9.17 -15.79 13.37
C GLY A 168 -9.81 -14.40 13.24
N GLY A 169 -9.48 -13.62 12.20
CA GLY A 169 -9.94 -12.23 12.13
C GLY A 169 -9.33 -11.35 13.22
N ARG A 170 -9.79 -10.11 13.34
CA ARG A 170 -9.14 -9.12 14.22
C ARG A 170 -9.34 -9.42 15.70
N ASP A 171 -10.55 -9.82 16.10
CA ASP A 171 -10.87 -10.02 17.51
C ASP A 171 -10.11 -11.21 18.08
N ASP A 172 -9.99 -12.33 17.35
CA ASP A 172 -9.20 -13.49 17.80
C ASP A 172 -7.71 -13.14 17.93
N TRP A 173 -7.17 -12.27 17.06
CA TRP A 173 -5.79 -11.80 17.18
C TRP A 173 -5.60 -10.90 18.42
N ILE A 174 -6.55 -10.01 18.71
CA ILE A 174 -6.51 -9.19 19.94
C ILE A 174 -6.56 -10.09 21.18
N ASP A 175 -7.42 -11.11 21.16
CA ASP A 175 -7.58 -12.05 22.25
C ASP A 175 -6.37 -13.00 22.42
N ALA A 176 -5.54 -13.18 21.39
CA ALA A 176 -4.34 -14.01 21.45
C ALA A 176 -3.28 -13.44 22.42
N GLY A 177 -3.20 -12.11 22.55
CA GLY A 177 -2.39 -11.42 23.56
C GLY A 177 -1.26 -10.57 22.99
N ASN A 178 -0.12 -10.55 23.69
CA ASN A 178 0.94 -9.58 23.45
C ASN A 178 1.97 -10.10 22.45
N PHE A 179 2.01 -9.48 21.28
CA PHE A 179 2.96 -9.79 20.21
C PHE A 179 4.21 -8.92 20.32
N THR A 180 5.39 -9.56 20.31
CA THR A 180 6.67 -8.86 20.38
C THR A 180 7.72 -9.55 19.51
N VAL A 181 8.65 -8.77 18.95
CA VAL A 181 9.84 -9.29 18.28
C VAL A 181 11.11 -8.87 19.04
N GLU A 182 12.00 -9.80 19.33
CA GLU A 182 13.29 -9.50 19.97
C GLU A 182 14.44 -9.59 18.96
N VAL A 183 15.28 -8.54 18.87
CA VAL A 183 16.42 -8.48 17.94
C VAL A 183 17.68 -8.03 18.68
N THR A 184 18.81 -8.64 18.37
CA THR A 184 20.14 -8.18 18.83
C THR A 184 21.13 -8.25 17.68
N ILE A 185 21.76 -7.11 17.36
CA ILE A 185 22.82 -7.04 16.34
C ILE A 185 24.17 -7.15 17.04
N THR A 186 24.94 -8.17 16.68
CA THR A 186 26.17 -8.57 17.41
C THR A 186 27.43 -8.46 16.57
N ASP A 187 27.31 -8.52 15.24
CA ASP A 187 28.46 -8.41 14.35
C ASP A 187 28.82 -6.94 14.05
N ASP A 188 30.04 -6.71 13.53
CA ASP A 188 30.54 -5.38 13.17
C ASP A 188 30.28 -5.01 11.70
N ALA A 189 29.92 -5.98 10.84
CA ALA A 189 29.63 -5.74 9.43
C ALA A 189 28.26 -5.08 9.23
N THR A 190 27.28 -5.39 10.09
CA THR A 190 25.94 -4.79 10.06
C THR A 190 25.97 -3.35 10.58
N LYS A 191 25.68 -2.41 9.67
CA LYS A 191 25.70 -0.96 9.96
C LYS A 191 24.31 -0.34 9.99
N GLU A 192 23.40 -0.90 9.23
CA GLU A 192 21.99 -0.55 9.17
C GLU A 192 21.20 -1.80 8.80
N ILE A 193 19.94 -1.84 9.24
CA ILE A 193 18.93 -2.81 8.83
C ILE A 193 17.64 -2.05 8.55
N PHE A 194 16.68 -2.74 7.98
CA PHE A 194 15.36 -2.20 7.68
C PHE A 194 14.33 -3.07 8.38
N SER A 195 13.29 -2.42 8.90
CA SER A 195 12.08 -3.12 9.32
C SER A 195 10.93 -2.69 8.44
N PHE A 196 9.99 -3.60 8.18
CA PHE A 196 8.92 -3.44 7.21
C PHE A 196 7.70 -4.23 7.66
N CYS A 197 6.56 -4.06 6.99
CA CYS A 197 5.42 -4.93 7.23
C CYS A 197 5.57 -6.21 6.40
N HIS A 198 5.53 -7.38 7.03
CA HIS A 198 5.66 -8.67 6.31
C HIS A 198 4.39 -9.07 5.54
N ILE A 199 3.32 -8.24 5.60
CA ILE A 199 2.04 -8.45 4.88
C ILE A 199 1.77 -7.37 3.82
N HIS A 200 2.28 -6.16 4.02
CA HIS A 200 1.98 -5.00 3.17
C HIS A 200 3.27 -4.37 2.65
N ASN A 201 3.31 -4.12 1.34
CA ASN A 201 4.47 -3.48 0.70
C ASN A 201 4.51 -1.96 0.99
N PHE A 202 5.64 -1.32 0.73
CA PHE A 202 5.88 0.12 0.89
C PHE A 202 5.78 0.64 2.33
N MET A 203 6.07 -0.23 3.32
CA MET A 203 6.00 0.09 4.75
C MET A 203 7.37 -0.03 5.46
N SER A 204 8.46 0.04 4.73
CA SER A 204 9.82 -0.02 5.28
C SER A 204 10.25 1.25 5.98
N PHE A 205 10.97 1.09 7.08
CA PHE A 205 11.69 2.15 7.76
C PHE A 205 13.09 1.68 8.18
N ARG A 206 13.96 2.66 8.44
CA ARG A 206 15.39 2.44 8.67
C ARG A 206 15.69 2.22 10.14
N ILE A 207 16.66 1.36 10.40
CA ILE A 207 17.27 1.23 11.72
C ILE A 207 18.79 1.36 11.57
N LYS A 208 19.35 2.41 12.16
CA LYS A 208 20.78 2.67 12.17
C LYS A 208 21.43 2.00 13.38
N ILE A 209 22.53 1.30 13.15
CA ILE A 209 23.28 0.65 14.22
C ILE A 209 24.31 1.61 14.80
N LEU A 210 24.32 1.71 16.13
CA LEU A 210 25.19 2.55 16.94
C LEU A 210 26.26 1.69 17.62
N ASP A 211 27.50 2.19 17.66
CA ASP A 211 28.53 1.57 18.48
C ASP A 211 28.24 1.77 19.97
N THR A 212 28.26 0.68 20.75
CA THR A 212 27.83 0.68 22.16
C THR A 212 28.61 1.66 23.05
N ASP A 213 29.92 1.82 22.80
CA ASP A 213 30.80 2.63 23.67
C ASP A 213 30.73 4.13 23.35
N THR A 214 30.51 4.49 22.09
CA THR A 214 30.63 5.87 21.59
C THR A 214 29.31 6.47 21.13
N LEU A 215 28.28 5.62 20.94
CA LEU A 215 27.04 5.94 20.24
C LEU A 215 27.26 6.51 18.83
N ALA A 216 28.41 6.19 18.22
CA ALA A 216 28.69 6.57 16.84
C ALA A 216 27.80 5.77 15.90
N ILE A 217 27.15 6.45 14.95
CA ILE A 217 26.33 5.82 13.92
C ILE A 217 27.25 5.13 12.91
N ARG A 218 27.13 3.81 12.76
CA ARG A 218 27.98 3.01 11.85
C ARG A 218 27.79 3.40 10.38
N ALA A 219 26.56 3.73 9.99
CA ALA A 219 26.20 4.25 8.67
C ALA A 219 25.46 5.59 8.81
N PRO A 220 26.18 6.72 8.94
CA PRO A 220 25.56 8.03 9.18
C PRO A 220 24.90 8.61 7.93
N THR A 221 24.94 7.93 6.78
CA THR A 221 24.28 8.37 5.55
C THR A 221 23.40 7.26 5.00
N ASP A 222 22.42 7.60 4.17
CA ASP A 222 21.62 6.63 3.44
C ASP A 222 22.36 6.13 2.20
N GLU A 223 23.04 5.00 2.36
CA GLU A 223 23.72 4.34 1.25
C GLU A 223 22.76 3.47 0.44
N ILE A 224 21.85 2.78 1.13
CA ILE A 224 20.80 1.95 0.54
C ILE A 224 19.51 2.80 0.46
N PRO A 225 19.01 3.21 -0.71
CA PRO A 225 17.76 3.97 -0.82
C PRO A 225 16.55 3.10 -0.44
N LEU A 226 15.46 3.70 0.07
CA LEU A 226 14.19 2.99 0.30
C LEU A 226 13.55 2.54 -1.02
N GLY A 227 13.73 3.34 -2.08
CA GLY A 227 13.15 3.08 -3.40
C GLY A 227 11.83 3.82 -3.66
N TYR A 228 11.25 4.43 -2.62
CA TYR A 228 10.04 5.24 -2.65
C TYR A 228 10.10 6.31 -1.56
N GLU A 229 9.22 7.30 -1.69
CA GLU A 229 8.93 8.27 -0.65
C GLU A 229 7.66 7.84 0.09
N TYR A 230 7.54 8.20 1.35
CA TYR A 230 6.28 8.03 2.07
C TYR A 230 5.20 8.93 1.49
N ASP A 231 3.97 8.47 1.59
CA ASP A 231 2.79 9.19 1.15
C ASP A 231 2.64 10.51 1.92
N GLU A 232 2.46 11.60 1.17
CA GLU A 232 2.02 12.88 1.73
C GLU A 232 0.55 13.08 1.35
N LEU A 233 -0.31 13.26 2.35
CA LEU A 233 -1.74 13.44 2.14
C LEU A 233 -2.08 14.90 1.82
N ASP A 234 -2.82 15.08 0.73
CA ASP A 234 -3.40 16.37 0.38
C ASP A 234 -4.49 16.79 1.39
N GLU A 235 -4.81 18.09 1.41
CA GLU A 235 -5.79 18.67 2.35
C GLU A 235 -7.17 17.99 2.26
N PHE A 236 -7.60 17.58 1.06
CA PHE A 236 -8.87 16.90 0.87
C PHE A 236 -8.84 15.47 1.44
N ASP A 237 -7.77 14.73 1.18
CA ASP A 237 -7.57 13.38 1.74
C ASP A 237 -7.48 13.41 3.27
N LEU A 238 -6.77 14.39 3.85
CA LEU A 238 -6.74 14.63 5.30
C LEU A 238 -8.14 14.91 5.88
N ALA A 239 -8.95 15.72 5.18
CA ALA A 239 -10.31 16.05 5.62
C ALA A 239 -11.30 14.88 5.46
N CYS A 240 -11.01 13.96 4.54
CA CYS A 240 -11.85 12.79 4.28
C CYS A 240 -11.41 11.53 5.03
N GLY A 241 -10.18 11.51 5.57
CA GLY A 241 -9.54 10.29 6.06
C GLY A 241 -9.29 9.29 4.95
N THR A 242 -8.97 9.76 3.74
CA THR A 242 -8.75 8.92 2.55
C THR A 242 -7.31 8.97 2.08
N PHE A 243 -7.00 8.15 1.07
CA PHE A 243 -5.72 8.16 0.38
C PHE A 243 -5.90 8.25 -1.14
N ASN A 244 -5.18 9.21 -1.74
CA ASN A 244 -5.09 9.43 -3.18
C ASN A 244 -6.47 9.61 -3.85
N VAL A 245 -7.33 10.45 -3.27
CA VAL A 245 -8.69 10.71 -3.77
C VAL A 245 -8.85 12.17 -4.23
N SER A 246 -7.97 13.05 -3.79
CA SER A 246 -8.09 14.50 -3.98
C SER A 246 -8.31 14.94 -5.43
N GLU A 247 -7.67 14.28 -6.41
CA GLU A 247 -7.86 14.60 -7.84
C GLU A 247 -9.28 14.31 -8.37
N TYR A 248 -10.03 13.46 -7.67
CA TYR A 248 -11.38 13.04 -8.04
C TYR A 248 -12.47 13.97 -7.49
N GLN A 249 -12.09 14.98 -6.72
CA GLN A 249 -13.01 16.01 -6.25
C GLN A 249 -13.52 16.85 -7.43
N GLY A 250 -14.78 16.64 -7.85
CA GLY A 250 -15.38 17.39 -8.95
C GLY A 250 -14.76 17.11 -10.32
N HIS A 251 -14.11 15.96 -10.47
CA HIS A 251 -13.37 15.57 -11.66
C HIS A 251 -14.25 15.39 -12.90
N GLU A 252 -13.79 15.89 -14.06
CA GLU A 252 -14.61 16.02 -15.27
C GLU A 252 -15.14 14.68 -15.80
N GLN A 253 -14.37 13.61 -15.65
CA GLN A 253 -14.72 12.25 -16.09
C GLN A 253 -15.93 11.72 -15.33
N CYS A 254 -16.23 12.29 -14.16
CA CYS A 254 -17.38 11.95 -13.34
C CYS A 254 -18.63 12.75 -13.72
N GLY A 255 -18.50 13.77 -14.59
CA GLY A 255 -19.59 14.44 -15.29
C GLY A 255 -20.80 14.75 -14.40
N ASP A 256 -21.99 14.38 -14.88
CA ASP A 256 -23.26 14.52 -14.15
C ASP A 256 -23.65 13.23 -13.39
N HIS A 257 -22.70 12.32 -13.11
CA HIS A 257 -23.01 11.09 -12.41
C HIS A 257 -23.53 11.38 -10.99
N VAL A 258 -24.72 10.86 -10.69
CA VAL A 258 -25.32 10.97 -9.36
C VAL A 258 -24.90 9.76 -8.53
N PHE A 259 -23.90 9.94 -7.66
CA PHE A 259 -23.46 8.91 -6.72
C PHE A 259 -24.31 8.84 -5.44
N HIS A 260 -25.02 9.93 -5.11
CA HIS A 260 -25.91 10.01 -3.96
C HIS A 260 -27.28 10.58 -4.35
N CYS A 261 -28.32 9.76 -4.29
CA CYS A 261 -29.69 10.22 -4.47
C CYS A 261 -30.17 10.97 -3.21
N ASN A 262 -30.64 12.21 -3.37
CA ASN A 262 -31.22 13.02 -2.28
C ASN A 262 -30.29 13.24 -1.07
N GLY A 263 -28.97 13.30 -1.29
CA GLY A 263 -28.00 13.58 -0.22
C GLY A 263 -27.95 15.05 0.18
N ASP A 264 -27.79 15.32 1.47
CA ASP A 264 -27.45 16.66 1.97
C ASP A 264 -26.04 17.06 1.50
N ALA A 265 -25.81 18.34 1.23
CA ALA A 265 -24.47 18.86 0.97
C ALA A 265 -23.68 18.86 2.29
N ASN A 266 -22.81 17.87 2.47
CA ASN A 266 -21.91 17.74 3.61
C ASN A 266 -20.61 17.04 3.19
N THR A 267 -19.55 17.23 3.99
CA THR A 267 -18.21 16.72 3.70
C THR A 267 -18.18 15.20 3.52
N PHE A 268 -18.92 14.43 4.34
CA PHE A 268 -19.00 12.98 4.17
C PHE A 268 -19.50 12.59 2.77
N ASN A 269 -20.58 13.21 2.29
CA ASN A 269 -21.12 12.95 0.96
C ASN A 269 -20.18 13.43 -0.16
N GLU A 270 -19.39 14.47 0.07
CA GLU A 270 -18.35 14.94 -0.87
C GLU A 270 -17.21 13.92 -0.97
N CYS A 271 -16.72 13.41 0.16
CA CYS A 271 -15.71 12.34 0.20
C CYS A 271 -16.23 11.07 -0.49
N MET A 272 -17.46 10.65 -0.18
CA MET A 272 -18.09 9.47 -0.80
C MET A 272 -18.28 9.64 -2.31
N ALA A 273 -18.63 10.84 -2.78
CA ALA A 273 -18.73 11.12 -4.22
C ALA A 273 -17.36 11.02 -4.90
N ALA A 274 -16.30 11.55 -4.28
CA ALA A 274 -14.95 11.53 -4.83
C ALA A 274 -14.38 10.10 -4.94
N ILE A 275 -14.55 9.25 -3.92
CA ILE A 275 -14.08 7.85 -4.00
C ILE A 275 -14.84 7.04 -5.05
N ASN A 276 -16.15 7.26 -5.20
CA ASN A 276 -16.95 6.57 -6.21
C ASN A 276 -16.59 7.05 -7.63
N CYS A 277 -16.24 8.33 -7.75
CA CYS A 277 -15.69 8.91 -8.97
C CYS A 277 -14.34 8.29 -9.33
N LYS A 278 -13.44 8.11 -8.35
CA LYS A 278 -12.19 7.36 -8.49
C LYS A 278 -12.43 5.94 -8.99
N MET A 279 -13.24 5.16 -8.28
CA MET A 279 -13.56 3.78 -8.64
C MET A 279 -14.08 3.67 -10.08
N MET A 280 -15.03 4.50 -10.46
CA MET A 280 -15.61 4.47 -11.80
C MET A 280 -14.58 4.80 -12.88
N THR A 281 -13.68 5.74 -12.61
CA THR A 281 -12.60 6.12 -13.53
C THR A 281 -11.56 5.01 -13.66
N GLU A 282 -11.12 4.45 -12.54
CA GLU A 282 -10.00 3.52 -12.47
C GLU A 282 -10.38 2.08 -12.82
N MET A 283 -11.63 1.67 -12.57
CA MET A 283 -12.15 0.38 -13.05
C MET A 283 -12.42 0.37 -14.56
N ARG A 284 -12.31 1.51 -15.24
CA ARG A 284 -12.48 1.58 -16.68
C ARG A 284 -11.16 1.22 -17.37
N THR A 285 -10.97 -0.06 -17.65
CA THR A 285 -9.73 -0.59 -18.24
C THR A 285 -9.82 -0.81 -19.74
N THR A 286 -8.68 -0.83 -20.44
CA THR A 286 -8.65 -1.24 -21.86
C THR A 286 -8.92 -2.74 -21.95
N GLY A 287 -9.81 -3.14 -22.88
CA GLY A 287 -9.99 -4.56 -23.19
C GLY A 287 -8.77 -5.11 -23.91
N ASN A 288 -7.89 -5.81 -23.18
CA ASN A 288 -6.62 -6.33 -23.69
C ASN A 288 -6.72 -7.81 -24.11
N GLY A 289 -7.84 -8.47 -23.79
CA GLY A 289 -8.11 -9.86 -24.16
C GLY A 289 -7.50 -10.91 -23.22
N ASP A 290 -6.78 -10.47 -22.17
CA ASP A 290 -6.36 -11.30 -21.05
C ASP A 290 -7.31 -11.06 -19.86
N ALA A 291 -8.16 -12.06 -19.60
CA ALA A 291 -9.16 -11.98 -18.55
C ALA A 291 -8.54 -11.87 -17.14
N THR A 292 -7.33 -12.39 -16.92
CA THR A 292 -6.66 -12.30 -15.61
C THR A 292 -6.14 -10.89 -15.41
N GLN A 293 -5.49 -10.34 -16.42
CA GLN A 293 -4.97 -8.98 -16.37
C GLN A 293 -6.09 -7.94 -16.20
N GLU A 294 -7.19 -8.07 -16.96
CA GLU A 294 -8.37 -7.21 -16.80
C GLU A 294 -9.00 -7.33 -15.40
N PHE A 295 -9.06 -8.55 -14.85
CA PHE A 295 -9.54 -8.77 -13.49
C PHE A 295 -8.65 -8.05 -12.45
N MET A 296 -7.32 -8.18 -12.55
CA MET A 296 -6.41 -7.54 -11.60
C MET A 296 -6.56 -6.01 -11.61
N TYR A 297 -6.59 -5.39 -12.79
CA TYR A 297 -6.75 -3.93 -12.89
C TYR A 297 -8.05 -3.43 -12.27
N GLN A 298 -9.18 -4.04 -12.60
CA GLN A 298 -10.47 -3.61 -12.09
C GLN A 298 -10.62 -3.91 -10.61
N MET A 299 -10.07 -5.03 -10.14
CA MET A 299 -10.23 -5.44 -8.75
C MET A 299 -9.34 -4.64 -7.80
N ILE A 300 -8.15 -4.20 -8.23
CA ILE A 300 -7.33 -3.23 -7.49
C ILE A 300 -8.12 -1.95 -7.25
N ALA A 301 -8.65 -1.31 -8.30
CA ALA A 301 -9.43 -0.08 -8.17
C ALA A 301 -10.69 -0.26 -7.30
N HIS A 302 -11.39 -1.40 -7.45
CA HIS A 302 -12.51 -1.76 -6.58
C HIS A 302 -12.11 -1.83 -5.10
N HIS A 303 -10.98 -2.49 -4.80
CA HIS A 303 -10.50 -2.67 -3.44
C HIS A 303 -10.04 -1.35 -2.82
N GLN A 304 -9.33 -0.51 -3.58
CA GLN A 304 -8.92 0.82 -3.12
C GLN A 304 -10.13 1.68 -2.73
N ASN A 305 -11.22 1.60 -3.49
CA ASN A 305 -12.47 2.29 -3.13
C ASN A 305 -13.10 1.72 -1.85
N ALA A 306 -13.10 0.40 -1.68
CA ALA A 306 -13.61 -0.24 -0.46
C ALA A 306 -12.81 0.18 0.79
N VAL A 307 -11.48 0.22 0.69
CA VAL A 307 -10.58 0.70 1.74
C VAL A 307 -10.90 2.15 2.08
N ASN A 308 -10.94 3.05 1.09
CA ASN A 308 -11.25 4.46 1.34
C ASN A 308 -12.66 4.66 1.91
N MET A 309 -13.66 3.88 1.48
CA MET A 309 -15.01 3.93 2.05
C MET A 309 -15.02 3.54 3.54
N ALA A 310 -14.26 2.50 3.90
CA ALA A 310 -14.14 2.08 5.29
C ALA A 310 -13.43 3.14 6.15
N LYS A 311 -12.35 3.74 5.64
CA LYS A 311 -11.63 4.83 6.32
C LYS A 311 -12.49 6.08 6.50
N ILE A 312 -13.26 6.49 5.49
CA ILE A 312 -14.22 7.62 5.63
C ILE A 312 -15.17 7.38 6.80
N LEU A 313 -15.73 6.16 6.93
CA LEU A 313 -16.66 5.86 8.01
C LEU A 313 -15.98 5.91 9.38
N LEU A 314 -14.76 5.36 9.50
CA LEU A 314 -13.95 5.45 10.73
C LEU A 314 -13.59 6.89 11.08
N HIS A 315 -13.28 7.73 10.08
CA HIS A 315 -12.89 9.12 10.25
C HIS A 315 -14.06 10.00 10.73
N PHE A 316 -15.22 9.92 10.07
CA PHE A 316 -16.37 10.79 10.37
C PHE A 316 -17.23 10.31 11.53
N ASN A 317 -17.21 9.01 11.84
CA ASN A 317 -18.13 8.44 12.84
C ASN A 317 -17.51 7.49 13.86
N PRO A 318 -16.35 7.82 14.46
CA PRO A 318 -15.68 6.92 15.40
C PRO A 318 -16.53 6.61 16.64
N GLY A 319 -17.29 7.59 17.16
CA GLY A 319 -18.11 7.44 18.37
C GLY A 319 -19.37 6.58 18.18
N SER A 320 -20.13 6.74 17.09
CA SER A 320 -21.32 5.90 16.87
C SER A 320 -20.97 4.46 16.54
N LEU A 321 -19.77 4.22 15.98
CA LEU A 321 -19.24 2.87 15.81
C LEU A 321 -18.92 2.25 17.17
N LYS A 322 -18.30 2.98 18.10
CA LYS A 322 -18.03 2.51 19.48
C LYS A 322 -19.28 2.18 20.30
N CYS A 323 -20.42 2.79 19.97
CA CYS A 323 -21.66 2.62 20.71
C CYS A 323 -22.54 1.44 20.26
N GLY A 324 -22.02 0.55 19.41
CA GLY A 324 -22.65 -0.73 19.07
C GLY A 324 -24.06 -0.57 18.48
N THR A 325 -24.19 -0.58 17.16
CA THR A 325 -25.41 -1.20 16.60
C THR A 325 -25.33 -2.67 17.00
N SER A 326 -26.16 -3.12 17.95
CA SER A 326 -26.17 -4.48 18.50
C SER A 326 -25.95 -5.53 17.40
N TYR A 327 -24.72 -6.02 17.25
CA TYR A 327 -24.37 -7.06 16.28
C TYR A 327 -24.48 -8.41 16.97
N ASP A 328 -25.60 -8.67 17.65
CA ASP A 328 -25.98 -10.01 18.08
C ASP A 328 -26.80 -10.75 17.00
N GLY A 329 -26.87 -10.18 15.79
CA GLY A 329 -27.64 -10.71 14.68
C GLY A 329 -29.16 -10.55 14.83
N ARG A 330 -29.68 -9.93 15.90
CA ARG A 330 -31.10 -9.64 16.03
C ARG A 330 -31.48 -8.47 15.13
N ARG A 331 -32.53 -8.65 14.33
CA ARG A 331 -33.13 -7.53 13.59
C ARG A 331 -33.69 -6.51 14.59
N LEU A 332 -33.75 -5.22 14.25
CA LEU A 332 -34.49 -4.21 15.04
C LEU A 332 -35.93 -4.67 15.39
N SER A 333 -36.53 -5.53 14.57
CA SER A 333 -37.84 -6.15 14.80
C SER A 333 -37.87 -7.23 15.89
N GLU A 334 -36.71 -7.65 16.38
CA GLU A 334 -36.49 -8.72 17.37
C GLU A 334 -36.02 -8.15 18.72
N LEU A 335 -35.75 -6.84 18.79
CA LEU A 335 -35.55 -6.12 20.04
C LEU A 335 -36.91 -5.78 20.65
N ASP A 336 -37.04 -5.90 21.97
CA ASP A 336 -38.22 -5.48 22.71
C ASP A 336 -37.86 -4.61 23.94
N GLY A 337 -38.86 -3.91 24.47
CA GLY A 337 -38.71 -3.15 25.70
C GLY A 337 -37.64 -2.03 25.64
N PRO A 338 -36.80 -1.88 26.68
CA PRO A 338 -35.83 -0.78 26.78
C PRO A 338 -34.78 -0.76 25.67
N GLU A 339 -34.39 -1.93 25.17
CA GLU A 339 -33.37 -2.10 24.13
C GLU A 339 -33.86 -1.55 22.77
N LEU A 340 -35.11 -1.88 22.40
CA LEU A 340 -35.77 -1.30 21.22
C LEU A 340 -35.96 0.22 21.37
N ALA A 341 -36.37 0.68 22.56
CA ALA A 341 -36.57 2.11 22.80
C ALA A 341 -35.26 2.90 22.68
N LEU A 342 -34.14 2.32 23.14
CA LEU A 342 -32.80 2.89 23.03
C LEU A 342 -32.33 2.95 21.58
N ALA A 343 -32.48 1.85 20.83
CA ALA A 343 -32.14 1.78 19.41
C ALA A 343 -32.99 2.75 18.56
N GLN A 344 -34.28 2.89 18.86
CA GLN A 344 -35.17 3.85 18.23
C GLN A 344 -34.82 5.31 18.58
N LEU A 345 -34.40 5.58 19.82
CA LEU A 345 -33.98 6.91 20.24
C LEU A 345 -32.66 7.34 19.58
N ALA A 346 -31.70 6.41 19.47
CA ALA A 346 -30.44 6.61 18.75
C ALA A 346 -30.71 6.87 17.26
N ALA A 347 -31.59 6.09 16.63
CA ALA A 347 -32.00 6.29 15.24
C ALA A 347 -32.78 7.60 15.02
N ALA A 348 -33.62 8.01 15.97
CA ALA A 348 -34.46 9.20 15.87
C ALA A 348 -33.68 10.52 16.04
N ASN A 349 -32.54 10.51 16.74
CA ASN A 349 -31.77 11.72 17.03
C ASN A 349 -30.66 12.01 16.00
N GLY A 350 -30.42 11.12 15.05
CA GLY A 350 -29.69 11.44 13.81
C GLY A 350 -28.30 12.07 13.94
N ARG A 351 -27.60 11.95 15.09
CA ARG A 351 -26.20 12.37 15.28
C ARG A 351 -25.67 11.97 16.67
N HIS A 352 -24.43 11.48 16.68
CA HIS A 352 -23.49 11.38 17.80
C HIS A 352 -24.08 10.91 19.13
N LEU A 353 -24.06 9.59 19.33
CA LEU A 353 -23.85 9.08 20.68
C LEU A 353 -22.42 9.50 21.06
N ASP A 354 -22.30 10.37 22.05
CA ASP A 354 -20.99 10.74 22.60
C ASP A 354 -20.41 9.54 23.37
N ASP A 355 -19.09 9.56 23.60
CA ASP A 355 -18.37 8.49 24.31
C ASP A 355 -18.92 8.25 25.73
N SER A 356 -19.70 9.18 26.31
CA SER A 356 -20.30 9.02 27.63
C SER A 356 -21.54 8.11 27.63
N PHE A 357 -22.06 7.77 26.46
CA PHE A 357 -23.21 6.89 26.29
C PHE A 357 -22.84 5.42 26.08
N CYS A 358 -21.60 5.14 25.63
CA CYS A 358 -21.11 3.79 25.40
C CYS A 358 -20.56 3.24 26.72
N ASN A 359 -21.36 2.46 27.44
CA ASN A 359 -21.02 1.90 28.74
C ASN A 359 -20.31 0.54 28.60
N ASP A 360 -19.42 0.43 27.61
CA ASP A 360 -18.64 -0.78 27.36
C ASP A 360 -17.19 -0.51 27.72
N ASP A 361 -16.76 -1.07 28.86
CA ASP A 361 -15.39 -0.98 29.39
C ASP A 361 -14.37 -1.76 28.53
N ASN A 362 -14.80 -2.33 27.39
CA ASN A 362 -13.98 -3.11 26.46
C ASN A 362 -13.22 -2.18 25.51
N ASN A 363 -12.19 -1.55 26.06
CA ASN A 363 -11.49 -0.43 25.44
C ASN A 363 -10.54 -0.80 24.29
N ASP A 364 -10.32 -2.10 24.01
CA ASP A 364 -9.21 -2.52 23.14
C ASP A 364 -9.66 -3.28 21.88
N GLY A 365 -10.82 -3.95 21.92
CA GLY A 365 -11.37 -4.77 20.82
C GLY A 365 -12.12 -4.00 19.73
N GLY A 366 -12.67 -2.81 20.03
CA GLY A 366 -13.61 -2.13 19.14
C GLY A 366 -14.96 -2.85 19.04
N THR A 367 -15.95 -2.22 18.42
CA THR A 367 -17.24 -2.89 18.17
C THR A 367 -17.17 -3.74 16.91
N PRO A 368 -18.12 -4.66 16.67
CA PRO A 368 -18.15 -5.46 15.44
C PRO A 368 -18.13 -4.62 14.15
N ALA A 369 -18.68 -3.41 14.18
CA ALA A 369 -18.58 -2.49 13.05
C ALA A 369 -17.17 -1.92 12.88
N VAL A 370 -16.48 -1.57 13.97
CA VAL A 370 -15.05 -1.18 13.91
C VAL A 370 -14.22 -2.35 13.39
N THR A 371 -14.38 -3.54 13.96
CA THR A 371 -13.66 -4.74 13.52
C THR A 371 -13.87 -5.02 12.04
N LEU A 372 -15.11 -4.98 11.55
CA LEU A 372 -15.40 -5.12 10.12
C LEU A 372 -14.66 -4.08 9.26
N LEU A 373 -14.61 -2.82 9.69
CA LEU A 373 -13.94 -1.76 8.92
C LEU A 373 -12.43 -1.97 8.88
N TRP A 374 -11.82 -2.38 9.99
CA TRP A 374 -10.41 -2.78 10.01
C TRP A 374 -10.15 -3.98 9.12
N GLU A 375 -11.02 -5.01 9.16
CA GLU A 375 -10.93 -6.18 8.28
C GLU A 375 -11.02 -5.81 6.79
N ILE A 376 -11.91 -4.87 6.44
CA ILE A 376 -11.98 -4.33 5.08
C ILE A 376 -10.68 -3.60 4.73
N ILE A 377 -10.16 -2.73 5.61
CA ILE A 377 -8.96 -1.94 5.30
C ILE A 377 -7.76 -2.85 5.07
N ASN A 378 -7.43 -3.69 6.04
CA ASN A 378 -6.23 -4.52 5.98
C ASN A 378 -6.39 -5.69 5.00
N GLY A 379 -7.52 -6.41 5.05
CA GLY A 379 -7.74 -7.58 4.20
C GLY A 379 -7.82 -7.23 2.71
N GLN A 380 -8.38 -6.06 2.36
CA GLN A 380 -8.42 -5.62 0.96
C GLN A 380 -7.06 -5.07 0.50
N ASN A 381 -6.29 -4.43 1.38
CA ASN A 381 -4.92 -3.99 1.08
C ASN A 381 -3.96 -5.16 0.84
N GLN A 382 -4.12 -6.28 1.57
CA GLN A 382 -3.40 -7.52 1.27
C GLN A 382 -3.69 -8.03 -0.14
N GLN A 383 -4.97 -8.06 -0.51
CA GLN A 383 -5.39 -8.50 -1.84
C GLN A 383 -4.85 -7.55 -2.91
N ILE A 384 -4.83 -6.24 -2.68
CA ILE A 384 -4.19 -5.27 -3.58
C ILE A 384 -2.70 -5.59 -3.75
N THR A 385 -1.99 -5.85 -2.66
CA THR A 385 -0.56 -6.23 -2.68
C THR A 385 -0.35 -7.46 -3.55
N PHE A 386 -1.12 -8.53 -3.33
CA PHE A 386 -1.06 -9.74 -4.16
C PHE A 386 -1.32 -9.45 -5.65
N MET A 387 -2.37 -8.68 -5.97
CA MET A 387 -2.72 -8.37 -7.35
C MET A 387 -1.63 -7.54 -8.05
N ARG A 388 -0.99 -6.60 -7.34
CA ARG A 388 0.13 -5.81 -7.86
C ARG A 388 1.37 -6.68 -8.10
N SER A 389 1.73 -7.54 -7.15
CA SER A 389 2.83 -8.50 -7.33
C SER A 389 2.58 -9.42 -8.53
N TRP A 390 1.35 -9.90 -8.71
CA TRP A 390 1.01 -10.70 -9.89
C TRP A 390 1.23 -9.93 -11.21
N LEU A 391 0.86 -8.65 -11.27
CA LEU A 391 1.08 -7.81 -12.45
C LEU A 391 2.58 -7.63 -12.74
N GLU A 392 3.37 -7.39 -11.70
CA GLU A 392 4.82 -7.24 -11.78
C GLU A 392 5.51 -8.53 -12.26
N ASP A 393 5.20 -9.68 -11.65
CA ASP A 393 5.74 -10.99 -11.99
C ASP A 393 5.43 -11.40 -13.43
N ASN A 394 4.29 -10.94 -13.96
CA ASN A 394 3.87 -11.19 -15.34
C ASN A 394 4.34 -10.10 -16.32
N LEU A 395 5.19 -9.17 -15.86
CA LEU A 395 5.79 -8.10 -16.65
C LEU A 395 4.77 -7.24 -17.41
N VAL A 396 3.60 -7.04 -16.81
CA VAL A 396 2.55 -6.17 -17.34
C VAL A 396 2.50 -4.86 -16.54
N PRO A 397 2.01 -3.75 -17.13
CA PRO A 397 1.87 -2.48 -16.41
C PRO A 397 1.07 -2.65 -15.12
N ALA A 398 1.35 -1.84 -14.10
CA ALA A 398 0.62 -1.87 -12.83
C ALA A 398 -0.83 -1.36 -12.94
N TYR A 399 -1.16 -0.62 -14.00
CA TYR A 399 -2.48 -0.08 -14.28
C TYR A 399 -2.71 0.05 -15.79
N ASP A 400 -3.98 0.11 -16.21
CA ASP A 400 -4.39 0.34 -17.60
C ASP A 400 -5.69 1.15 -17.65
N TYR A 401 -5.58 2.46 -17.41
CA TYR A 401 -6.74 3.35 -17.44
C TYR A 401 -7.15 3.70 -18.86
N CYS A 402 -8.42 3.48 -19.18
CA CYS A 402 -9.03 3.94 -20.42
C CYS A 402 -9.67 5.32 -20.19
N ALA A 403 -8.89 6.39 -20.41
CA ALA A 403 -9.47 7.71 -20.65
C ALA A 403 -10.37 7.59 -21.91
N SER A 404 -11.64 7.95 -21.79
CA SER A 404 -12.71 7.81 -22.79
C SER A 404 -12.29 7.70 -24.26
N GLU A 405 -13.00 6.89 -25.05
CA GLU A 405 -12.90 6.87 -26.53
C GLU A 405 -12.74 8.29 -27.08
N GLU A 406 -11.52 8.67 -27.48
CA GLU A 406 -11.36 9.86 -28.29
C GLU A 406 -12.28 9.67 -29.51
N SER A 407 -13.10 10.69 -29.76
CA SER A 407 -14.00 10.84 -30.90
C SER A 407 -13.32 10.83 -32.29
N ASN A 408 -12.20 10.10 -32.46
CA ASN A 408 -11.49 9.85 -33.71
C ASN A 408 -12.35 9.17 -34.79
N SER A 409 -13.51 8.63 -34.42
CA SER A 409 -14.57 8.18 -35.34
C SER A 409 -15.05 9.29 -36.29
N THR A 410 -15.09 10.56 -35.85
CA THR A 410 -15.60 11.65 -36.72
C THR A 410 -14.53 12.30 -37.59
N LEU A 411 -13.30 12.48 -37.09
CA LEU A 411 -12.25 13.13 -37.88
C LEU A 411 -11.73 12.23 -39.02
N VAL A 412 -11.59 10.92 -38.76
CA VAL A 412 -11.19 9.94 -39.78
C VAL A 412 -12.31 9.74 -40.81
N ALA A 413 -13.58 9.70 -40.40
CA ALA A 413 -14.71 9.59 -41.33
C ALA A 413 -14.84 10.84 -42.24
N VAL A 414 -14.60 12.04 -41.70
CA VAL A 414 -14.62 13.29 -42.48
C VAL A 414 -13.41 13.37 -43.44
N LEU A 415 -12.22 12.97 -43.00
CA LEU A 415 -11.02 12.95 -43.86
C LEU A 415 -11.13 11.90 -44.98
N VAL A 416 -11.63 10.70 -44.69
CA VAL A 416 -11.86 9.64 -45.69
C VAL A 416 -12.98 10.05 -46.66
N GLY A 417 -14.03 10.73 -46.19
CA GLY A 417 -15.08 11.30 -47.03
C GLY A 417 -14.58 12.41 -47.97
N CYS A 418 -13.72 13.30 -47.48
CA CYS A 418 -13.13 14.37 -48.29
C CYS A 418 -12.11 13.85 -49.32
N LEU A 419 -11.32 12.83 -48.99
CA LEU A 419 -10.38 12.18 -49.92
C LEU A 419 -11.08 11.39 -51.02
N ALA A 420 -12.21 10.73 -50.71
CA ALA A 420 -13.00 10.03 -51.72
C ALA A 420 -13.59 10.99 -52.78
N VAL A 421 -14.02 12.19 -52.39
CA VAL A 421 -14.54 13.19 -53.33
C VAL A 421 -13.43 13.80 -54.20
N LEU A 422 -12.23 14.02 -53.64
CA LEU A 422 -11.10 14.60 -54.37
C LEU A 422 -10.40 13.64 -55.33
N ILE A 423 -10.48 12.33 -55.12
CA ILE A 423 -9.81 11.32 -55.97
C ILE A 423 -10.76 10.75 -57.04
N VAL A 424 -12.03 10.49 -56.69
CA VAL A 424 -12.96 9.77 -57.60
C VAL A 424 -13.45 10.67 -58.74
N VAL A 425 -13.68 11.96 -58.48
CA VAL A 425 -14.18 12.92 -59.48
C VAL A 425 -13.17 13.17 -60.62
N PRO A 426 -11.86 13.42 -60.38
CA PRO A 426 -10.89 13.60 -61.47
C PRO A 426 -10.55 12.30 -62.21
N ILE A 427 -10.59 11.13 -61.55
CA ILE A 427 -10.33 9.84 -62.22
C ILE A 427 -11.46 9.48 -63.18
N ALA A 428 -12.72 9.69 -62.80
CA ALA A 428 -13.87 9.50 -63.68
C ALA A 428 -13.81 10.44 -64.90
N GLY A 429 -13.44 11.71 -64.69
CA GLY A 429 -13.22 12.67 -65.78
C GLY A 429 -12.08 12.26 -66.74
N TYR A 430 -10.97 11.75 -66.21
CA TYR A 430 -9.83 11.28 -67.02
C TYR A 430 -10.14 10.02 -67.84
N LEU A 431 -10.90 9.07 -67.29
CA LEU A 431 -11.28 7.85 -68.00
C LEU A 431 -12.26 8.11 -69.15
N VAL A 432 -13.22 9.03 -68.96
CA VAL A 432 -14.14 9.47 -70.04
C VAL A 432 -13.40 10.21 -71.16
N TYR A 433 -12.38 11.02 -70.81
CA TYR A 433 -11.51 11.68 -71.80
C TYR A 433 -10.70 10.66 -72.62
N LYS A 434 -10.13 9.64 -71.97
CA LYS A 434 -9.30 8.62 -72.65
C LYS A 434 -10.12 7.70 -73.55
N TYR A 435 -11.37 7.43 -73.21
CA TYR A 435 -12.26 6.57 -74.00
C TYR A 435 -12.74 7.25 -75.30
N LYS A 436 -12.96 8.57 -75.30
CA LYS A 436 -13.42 9.30 -76.49
C LYS A 436 -12.36 9.52 -77.57
N PHE A 437 -11.05 9.38 -77.27
CA PHE A 437 -9.99 9.83 -78.17
C PHE A 437 -8.98 8.78 -78.65
N ARG A 438 -9.19 7.47 -78.41
CA ARG A 438 -8.28 6.44 -78.95
C ARG A 438 -8.76 5.90 -80.31
N LYS A 439 -8.22 6.49 -81.39
CA LYS A 439 -8.23 5.94 -82.75
C LYS A 439 -7.29 4.72 -82.88
N SER A 440 -7.63 3.88 -83.85
CA SER A 440 -7.27 2.49 -84.10
C SER A 440 -5.81 2.15 -84.47
N ALA A 441 -5.54 0.84 -84.41
CA ALA A 441 -4.56 0.00 -85.16
C ALA A 441 -3.29 -0.47 -84.41
N PRO A 442 -2.58 -1.52 -84.90
CA PRO A 442 -3.07 -2.87 -85.24
C PRO A 442 -2.23 -4.00 -84.59
N THR A 443 -2.77 -5.22 -84.70
CA THR A 443 -2.28 -6.54 -84.25
C THR A 443 -0.89 -6.98 -84.75
N SER A 444 -0.15 -7.71 -83.91
CA SER A 444 0.83 -8.71 -84.37
C SER A 444 0.89 -9.96 -83.48
N THR A 445 1.07 -11.08 -84.16
CA THR A 445 0.95 -12.50 -83.79
C THR A 445 2.24 -13.09 -83.24
N THR A 446 2.13 -14.05 -82.31
CA THR A 446 2.92 -15.31 -82.13
C THR A 446 2.75 -15.79 -80.67
N ALA A 447 2.99 -17.03 -80.25
CA ALA A 447 2.85 -18.39 -80.76
C ALA A 447 3.21 -19.28 -79.55
N LYS A 448 2.45 -20.35 -79.30
CA LYS A 448 2.54 -21.23 -78.13
C LYS A 448 3.72 -22.21 -78.20
N THR A 449 4.23 -22.60 -77.03
CA THR A 449 4.88 -23.91 -76.82
C THR A 449 4.36 -24.54 -75.52
N THR A 450 4.08 -25.85 -75.58
CA THR A 450 3.43 -26.71 -74.59
C THR A 450 4.33 -27.88 -74.22
N SER A 451 4.30 -28.33 -72.96
CA SER A 451 4.19 -29.74 -72.49
C SER A 451 4.33 -29.74 -70.96
N VAL A 452 3.35 -30.25 -70.21
CA VAL A 452 3.23 -31.63 -69.65
C VAL A 452 4.43 -32.01 -68.79
#